data_AF-A0A939JK06-F1
#
_entry.id   AF-A0A939JK06-F1
#
_cell.length_a   1.000
_cell.length_b   1.000
_cell.length_c   1.000
_cell.angle_alpha   90.00
_cell.angle_beta   90.00
_cell.angle_gamma   90.00
#
_symmetry.space_group_name_H-M   'P 1'
#
loop_
_entity.id
_entity.type
_entity.pdbx_description
1 polymer ?
#
loop_
_entity_poly.entity_id
_entity_poly.type
_entity_poly.pdbx_seq_one_letter_code
_entity_poly.pdbx_strand_id
1 'polypeptide(L)'
;MRPRENLSVSQATRLDEVRIACTDITEACNLARTFTDLVRHRRGRLLGLWIREAEQSTIGPLRSFGSFLRQDFDAVTAGLTLPYSSGVVEGHVCRVKLLKRSMYGRASFALLRARILARP
;
A
#
# COMPACT_ATOMS: atom_id res chain seq x y z
N MET A 1 -1.16 3.16 -9.09
CA MET A 1 -0.57 4.02 -10.13
C MET A 1 -1.57 4.16 -11.29
N ARG A 2 -1.72 5.36 -11.89
CA ARG A 2 -2.58 5.56 -13.07
C ARG A 2 -2.03 4.72 -14.24
N PRO A 3 -2.85 3.86 -14.89
CA PRO A 3 -2.42 3.10 -16.07
C PRO A 3 -1.85 4.03 -17.15
N ARG A 4 -0.81 3.59 -17.87
CA ARG A 4 -0.19 4.40 -18.93
C ARG A 4 -1.17 4.75 -20.05
N GLU A 5 -2.09 3.82 -20.36
CA GLU A 5 -3.18 4.03 -21.33
C GLU A 5 -4.11 5.20 -20.98
N ASN A 6 -4.14 5.61 -19.70
CA ASN A 6 -4.98 6.70 -19.23
C ASN A 6 -4.22 8.04 -19.17
N LEU A 7 -2.97 8.12 -19.61
CA LEU A 7 -2.19 9.37 -19.65
C LEU A 7 -2.44 10.10 -20.98
N SER A 8 -2.60 11.42 -20.94
CA SER A 8 -2.53 12.21 -22.18
C SER A 8 -1.12 12.12 -22.77
N VAL A 9 -1.00 12.36 -24.08
CA VAL A 9 0.30 12.40 -24.77
C VAL A 9 1.28 13.35 -24.05
N SER A 10 0.82 14.55 -23.68
CA SER A 10 1.63 15.53 -22.94
C SER A 10 2.09 15.04 -21.56
N GLN A 11 1.29 14.24 -20.86
CA GLN A 11 1.66 13.66 -19.57
C GLN A 11 2.66 12.52 -19.74
N ALA A 12 2.50 11.69 -20.77
CA ALA A 12 3.42 10.61 -21.08
C ALA A 12 4.81 11.16 -21.45
N THR A 13 4.86 12.15 -22.34
CA THR A 13 6.12 12.82 -22.74
C THR A 13 6.84 13.41 -21.53
N ARG A 14 6.15 14.19 -20.70
CA ARG A 14 6.74 14.79 -19.50
C ARG A 14 7.25 13.74 -18.50
N LEU A 15 6.54 12.62 -18.36
CA LEU A 15 6.98 11.54 -17.48
C LEU A 15 8.26 10.89 -18.01
N ASP A 16 8.36 10.67 -19.32
CA ASP A 16 9.55 10.07 -19.91
C ASP A 16 10.76 11.01 -19.85
N GLU A 17 10.57 12.32 -20.05
CA GLU A 17 11.62 13.34 -19.84
C GLU A 17 12.19 13.29 -18.42
N VAL A 18 11.33 13.28 -17.39
CA VAL A 18 11.75 13.22 -15.99
C VAL A 18 12.49 11.91 -15.67
N ARG A 19 12.06 10.81 -16.28
CA ARG A 19 12.71 9.49 -16.11
C ARG A 19 14.10 9.45 -16.75
N ILE A 20 14.28 10.08 -17.91
CA ILE A 20 15.59 10.21 -18.55
C ILE A 20 16.51 11.10 -17.71
N ALA A 21 15.97 12.18 -17.14
CA ALA A 21 16.76 13.13 -16.35
C ALA A 21 17.19 12.60 -14.97
N CYS A 22 16.51 11.59 -14.42
CA CYS A 22 16.79 11.08 -13.07
C CYS A 22 16.64 9.55 -12.98
N THR A 23 17.76 8.87 -12.75
CA THR A 23 17.84 7.41 -12.58
C THR A 23 17.02 6.92 -11.41
N ASP A 24 17.03 7.65 -10.30
CA ASP A 24 16.30 7.28 -9.08
C ASP A 24 14.78 7.28 -9.32
N ILE A 25 14.27 8.29 -10.04
CA ILE A 25 12.85 8.32 -10.40
C ILE A 25 12.51 7.15 -11.33
N THR A 26 13.40 6.81 -12.25
CA THR A 26 13.21 5.64 -13.13
C THR A 26 13.14 4.35 -12.35
N GLU A 27 14.07 4.12 -11.43
CA GLU A 27 14.12 2.96 -10.55
C GLU A 27 12.87 2.86 -9.67
N ALA A 28 12.50 3.94 -8.98
CA ALA A 28 11.31 4.01 -8.15
C ALA A 28 10.03 3.73 -8.96
N CYS A 29 9.92 4.29 -10.16
CA CYS A 29 8.78 4.03 -11.04
C CYS A 29 8.71 2.57 -11.48
N ASN A 30 9.84 1.94 -11.77
CA ASN A 30 9.88 0.54 -12.17
C ASN A 30 9.44 -0.37 -11.02
N LEU A 31 10.05 -0.23 -9.84
CA LEU A 31 9.71 -1.01 -8.65
C LEU A 31 8.24 -0.80 -8.22
N ALA A 32 7.74 0.45 -8.25
CA ALA A 32 6.35 0.73 -7.90
C ALA A 32 5.35 0.10 -8.88
N ARG A 33 5.67 0.08 -10.19
CA ARG A 33 4.82 -0.56 -11.21
C ARG A 33 4.80 -2.07 -11.04
N THR A 34 5.97 -2.70 -10.94
CA THR A 34 6.06 -4.15 -10.78
C THR A 34 5.35 -4.60 -9.49
N PHE A 35 5.50 -3.86 -8.38
CA PHE A 35 4.76 -4.14 -7.15
C PHE A 35 3.25 -3.98 -7.32
N THR A 36 2.81 -2.90 -7.98
CA THR A 36 1.39 -2.67 -8.26
C THR A 36 0.79 -3.83 -9.06
N ASP A 37 1.53 -4.38 -10.02
CA ASP A 37 1.08 -5.53 -10.80
C ASP A 37 1.00 -6.80 -9.95
N LEU A 38 1.92 -7.01 -9.01
CA LEU A 38 1.83 -8.11 -8.05
C LEU A 38 0.54 -8.02 -7.21
N VAL A 39 0.22 -6.83 -6.71
CA VAL A 39 -0.98 -6.57 -5.91
C VAL A 39 -2.25 -6.76 -6.73
N ARG A 40 -2.33 -6.12 -7.91
CA ARG A 40 -3.52 -6.16 -8.77
C ARG A 40 -3.85 -7.56 -9.27
N HIS A 41 -2.83 -8.35 -9.58
CA HIS A 41 -3.00 -9.68 -10.16
C HIS A 41 -2.80 -10.81 -9.15
N ARG A 42 -2.71 -10.51 -7.86
CA ARG A 42 -2.51 -11.48 -6.77
C ARG A 42 -1.41 -12.49 -7.08
N ARG A 43 -0.21 -11.99 -7.38
CA ARG A 43 0.96 -12.80 -7.75
C ARG A 43 1.93 -12.97 -6.58
N GLY A 44 1.44 -13.36 -5.40
CA GLY A 44 2.26 -13.53 -4.18
C GLY A 44 3.50 -14.40 -4.37
N ARG A 45 3.46 -15.43 -5.22
CA ARG A 45 4.62 -16.28 -5.56
C ARG A 45 5.84 -15.51 -6.10
N LEU A 46 5.64 -14.32 -6.67
CA LEU A 46 6.71 -13.49 -7.23
C LEU A 46 7.23 -12.45 -6.22
N LEU A 47 6.61 -12.32 -5.05
CA LEU A 47 6.99 -11.35 -4.03
C LEU A 47 8.47 -11.48 -3.63
N GLY A 48 8.95 -12.71 -3.45
CA GLY A 48 10.34 -12.96 -3.05
C GLY A 48 11.36 -12.43 -4.06
N LEU A 49 11.06 -12.52 -5.37
CA LEU A 49 11.89 -11.95 -6.43
C LEU A 49 11.90 -10.42 -6.34
N TRP A 50 10.70 -9.84 -6.22
CA TRP A 50 10.53 -8.39 -6.14
C TRP A 50 11.24 -7.77 -4.93
N ILE A 51 11.13 -8.40 -3.75
CA ILE A 51 11.80 -7.90 -2.55
C ILE A 51 13.33 -7.92 -2.72
N ARG A 52 13.90 -8.95 -3.35
CA ARG A 52 15.36 -8.98 -3.63
C ARG A 52 15.80 -7.82 -4.51
N GLU A 53 15.01 -7.48 -5.52
CA GLU A 53 15.25 -6.32 -6.39
C GLU A 53 15.14 -5.01 -5.58
N ALA A 54 14.08 -4.86 -4.78
CA ALA A 54 13.86 -3.68 -3.96
C ALA A 54 14.96 -3.45 -2.91
N GLU A 55 15.53 -4.52 -2.34
CA GLU A 55 16.64 -4.42 -1.39
C GLU A 55 17.98 -4.06 -2.03
N GLN A 56 18.12 -4.24 -3.33
CA GLN A 56 19.31 -3.81 -4.08
C GLN A 56 19.21 -2.34 -4.51
N SER A 57 18.01 -1.75 -4.43
CA SER A 57 17.76 -0.39 -4.91
C SER A 57 18.69 0.65 -4.29
N THR A 58 19.13 1.63 -5.08
CA THR A 58 19.97 2.73 -4.57
C THR A 58 19.19 3.65 -3.61
N ILE A 59 17.87 3.67 -3.73
CA ILE A 59 16.94 4.49 -2.96
C ILE A 59 16.67 3.87 -1.58
N GLY A 60 17.18 4.50 -0.52
CA GLY A 60 17.07 4.04 0.87
C GLY A 60 15.64 3.66 1.30
N PRO A 61 14.60 4.49 1.06
CA PRO A 61 13.22 4.14 1.38
C PRO A 61 12.71 2.85 0.71
N LEU A 62 13.10 2.56 -0.54
CA LEU A 62 12.68 1.34 -1.24
C LEU A 62 13.38 0.10 -0.68
N ARG A 63 14.65 0.25 -0.32
CA ARG A 63 15.40 -0.80 0.38
C ARG A 63 14.76 -1.17 1.71
N SER A 64 14.46 -0.15 2.53
CA SER A 64 13.77 -0.34 3.81
C SER A 64 12.40 -0.96 3.63
N PHE A 65 11.63 -0.52 2.62
CA PHE A 65 10.34 -1.10 2.30
C PHE A 65 10.44 -2.60 1.94
N GLY A 66 11.42 -2.99 1.11
CA GLY A 66 11.70 -4.40 0.83
C GLY A 66 11.99 -5.20 2.10
N SER A 67 12.86 -4.68 2.97
CA SER A 67 13.19 -5.32 4.26
C SER A 67 11.96 -5.50 5.17
N PHE A 68 11.08 -4.51 5.27
CA PHE A 68 9.82 -4.64 6.02
C PHE A 68 8.92 -5.72 5.45
N LEU A 69 8.76 -5.77 4.12
CA LEU A 69 7.97 -6.83 3.48
C LEU A 69 8.57 -8.22 3.69
N ARG A 70 9.90 -8.32 3.85
CA ARG A 70 10.55 -9.59 4.17
C ARG A 70 10.25 -10.06 5.58
N GLN A 71 10.18 -9.15 6.54
CA GLN A 71 9.83 -9.50 7.93
C GLN A 71 8.43 -10.11 8.00
N ASP A 72 7.48 -9.57 7.23
CA ASP A 72 6.09 -10.04 7.16
C ASP A 72 5.83 -10.94 5.93
N PHE A 73 6.84 -11.66 5.43
CA PHE A 73 6.79 -12.34 4.12
C PHE A 73 5.57 -13.24 3.93
N ASP A 74 5.24 -14.08 4.91
CA ASP A 74 4.12 -15.01 4.82
C ASP A 74 2.77 -14.26 4.80
N ALA A 75 2.62 -13.25 5.65
CA ALA A 75 1.41 -12.44 5.73
C ALA A 75 1.18 -11.63 4.45
N VAL A 76 2.24 -11.01 3.91
CA VAL A 76 2.18 -10.28 2.65
C VAL A 76 1.92 -11.23 1.48
N THR A 77 2.57 -12.40 1.45
CA THR A 77 2.33 -13.41 0.41
C THR A 77 0.87 -13.87 0.42
N ALA A 78 0.30 -14.12 1.60
CA ALA A 78 -1.11 -14.47 1.74
C ALA A 78 -2.02 -13.32 1.25
N GLY A 79 -1.73 -12.07 1.64
CA GLY A 79 -2.46 -10.89 1.17
C GLY A 79 -2.38 -10.66 -0.34
N LEU A 80 -1.28 -11.08 -0.97
CA LEU A 80 -1.06 -11.04 -2.41
C LEU A 80 -1.51 -12.31 -3.14
N THR A 81 -2.17 -13.26 -2.48
CA THR A 81 -2.57 -14.54 -3.11
C THR A 81 -4.04 -14.85 -2.88
N LEU A 82 -4.49 -14.69 -1.64
CA LEU A 82 -5.83 -15.05 -1.23
C LEU A 82 -6.88 -14.01 -1.68
N PRO A 83 -8.16 -14.40 -1.80
CA PRO A 83 -9.22 -13.47 -2.15
C PRO A 83 -9.69 -12.58 -1.00
N TYR A 84 -9.22 -12.86 0.22
CA TYR A 84 -9.63 -12.14 1.42
C TYR A 84 -8.96 -10.77 1.52
N SER A 85 -9.68 -9.79 2.08
CA SER A 85 -9.13 -8.48 2.40
C SER A 85 -9.55 -8.03 3.79
N SER A 86 -8.68 -7.31 4.47
CA SER A 86 -8.99 -6.68 5.76
C SER A 86 -9.84 -5.41 5.61
N GLY A 87 -10.30 -5.06 4.40
CA GLY A 87 -10.94 -3.77 4.13
C GLY A 87 -12.20 -3.51 4.96
N VAL A 88 -13.05 -4.53 5.14
CA VAL A 88 -14.25 -4.41 6.00
C VAL A 88 -13.86 -4.21 7.46
N VAL A 89 -12.87 -4.98 7.95
CA VAL A 89 -12.37 -4.88 9.32
C VAL A 89 -11.75 -3.51 9.58
N GLU A 90 -10.89 -3.04 8.67
CA GLU A 90 -10.28 -1.71 8.71
C GLU A 90 -11.32 -0.59 8.66
N GLY A 91 -12.40 -0.76 7.89
CA GLY A 91 -13.54 0.17 7.88
C GLY A 91 -14.19 0.32 9.26
N HIS A 92 -14.43 -0.80 9.94
CA HIS A 92 -14.96 -0.80 11.30
C HIS A 92 -13.97 -0.16 12.29
N VAL A 93 -12.68 -0.53 12.21
CA VAL A 93 -11.62 0.05 13.04
C VAL A 93 -11.53 1.57 12.83
N CYS A 94 -11.63 2.04 11.58
CA CYS A 94 -11.64 3.46 11.25
C CYS A 94 -12.86 4.18 11.86
N ARG A 95 -14.06 3.61 11.75
CA ARG A 95 -15.28 4.14 12.40
C ARG A 95 -15.09 4.26 13.91
N VAL A 96 -14.55 3.22 14.56
CA VAL A 96 -14.31 3.23 16.01
C VAL A 96 -13.28 4.29 16.39
N LYS A 97 -12.17 4.39 15.65
CA LYS A 97 -11.14 5.44 15.86
C LYS A 97 -11.74 6.84 15.69
N LEU A 98 -12.62 7.05 14.73
CA LEU A 98 -13.30 8.33 14.49
C LEU A 98 -14.25 8.69 15.65
N LEU A 99 -15.08 7.74 16.11
CA LEU A 99 -15.93 7.94 17.28
C LEU A 99 -15.10 8.29 18.51
N LYS A 100 -14.01 7.56 18.77
CA LYS A 100 -13.10 7.86 19.89
C LYS A 100 -12.51 9.27 19.81
N ARG A 101 -12.11 9.71 18.60
CA ARG A 101 -11.55 11.06 18.36
C ARG A 101 -12.58 12.18 18.54
N SER A 102 -13.82 11.99 18.09
CA SER A 102 -14.90 12.99 18.24
C SER A 102 -15.37 13.18 19.69
N MET A 103 -14.90 12.32 20.60
CA MET A 103 -15.22 12.36 22.01
C MET A 103 -14.19 13.13 22.86
N TYR A 104 -13.20 13.78 22.22
CA TYR A 104 -12.21 14.64 22.88
C TYR A 104 -11.57 13.98 24.12
N GLY A 105 -11.12 12.74 23.98
CA GLY A 105 -10.47 11.98 25.05
C GLY A 105 -11.41 11.21 25.98
N ARG A 106 -12.74 11.40 25.91
CA ARG A 106 -13.72 10.61 26.68
C ARG A 106 -13.93 9.25 26.01
N ALA A 107 -13.12 8.27 26.34
CA ALA A 107 -13.09 6.97 25.65
C ALA A 107 -13.27 5.77 26.58
N SER A 108 -14.09 5.89 27.63
CA SER A 108 -14.41 4.73 28.48
C SER A 108 -15.09 3.64 27.67
N PHE A 109 -14.83 2.37 28.00
CA PHE A 109 -15.39 1.24 27.27
C PHE A 109 -16.92 1.30 27.23
N ALA A 110 -17.57 1.60 28.36
CA ALA A 110 -19.03 1.73 28.44
C ALA A 110 -19.59 2.77 27.46
N LEU A 111 -18.94 3.94 27.36
CA LEU A 111 -19.38 5.03 26.49
C LEU A 111 -19.12 4.72 25.00
N LEU A 112 -17.97 4.12 24.67
CA LEU A 112 -17.67 3.64 23.32
C LEU A 112 -18.67 2.56 22.89
N ARG A 113 -18.94 1.58 23.75
CA ARG A 113 -19.93 0.52 23.50
C ARG A 113 -21.31 1.12 23.24
N ALA A 114 -21.77 2.05 24.06
CA ALA A 114 -23.04 2.73 23.87
C ALA A 114 -23.11 3.44 22.50
N ARG A 115 -22.07 4.21 22.12
CA ARG A 115 -22.06 4.93 20.84
C ARG A 115 -21.89 4.04 19.60
N ILE A 116 -21.23 2.91 19.73
CA ILE A 116 -21.05 1.96 18.62
C ILE A 116 -22.34 1.18 18.37
N LEU A 117 -22.99 0.68 19.44
CA LEU A 117 -24.16 -0.20 19.38
C LEU A 117 -25.50 0.55 19.28
N ALA A 118 -25.60 1.80 19.76
CA ALA A 118 -26.86 2.58 19.73
C ALA A 118 -27.13 3.29 18.37
N ARG A 119 -26.36 2.99 17.33
CA ARG A 119 -26.60 3.50 15.98
C ARG A 119 -27.56 2.51 15.26
N PRO A 120 -28.69 2.95 14.69
CA PRO A 120 -29.49 2.09 13.82
C PRO A 120 -28.71 1.67 12.56
#